data_AF-A0A368CNZ3-F1
#
_entry.id   AF-A0A368CNZ3-F1
#
_cell.length_a   1.000
_cell.length_b   1.000
_cell.length_c   1.000
_cell.angle_alpha   90.00
_cell.angle_beta   90.00
_cell.angle_gamma   90.00
#
_symmetry.space_group_name_H-M   'P 1'
#
loop_
_entity.id
_entity.type
_entity.pdbx_description
1 polymer ?
#
loop_
_entity_poly.entity_id
_entity_poly.type
_entity_poly.pdbx_seq_one_letter_code
_entity_poly.pdbx_strand_id
1 'polypeptide(L)' 'MSDYYPNTQSSRRGKAAITFFVKPEAKAAIRAALADGGYGTSYQEGIVNLLNELLSRQQRKTLV' A
#
# COMPACT_ATOMS: atom_id res chain seq x y z
N MET A 1 -34.86 10.20 8.20
CA MET A 1 -33.60 10.94 8.28
C MET A 1 -32.48 9.95 8.03
N SER A 2 -31.82 10.06 6.87
CA SER A 2 -30.69 9.21 6.48
C SER A 2 -29.42 10.03 6.71
N ASP A 3 -28.71 9.72 7.79
CA ASP A 3 -27.46 10.38 8.15
C ASP A 3 -26.30 9.75 7.36
N TYR A 4 -26.13 10.21 6.12
CA TYR A 4 -24.95 9.90 5.31
C TYR A 4 -23.78 10.77 5.79
N TYR A 5 -23.04 10.33 6.80
CA TYR A 5 -21.80 10.96 7.24
C TYR A 5 -20.58 10.30 6.56
N PRO A 6 -20.05 10.83 5.44
CA PRO A 6 -18.88 10.27 4.77
C PRO A 6 -17.56 10.50 5.55
N ASN A 7 -17.58 11.22 6.67
CA ASN A 7 -16.40 11.67 7.42
C ASN A 7 -16.07 10.81 8.65
N THR A 8 -16.27 9.48 8.59
CA THR A 8 -15.69 8.60 9.61
C THR A 8 -14.18 8.51 9.40
N GLN A 9 -13.44 9.30 10.19
CA GLN A 9 -11.97 9.36 10.19
C GLN A 9 -11.33 7.96 10.21
N SER A 10 -10.49 7.64 9.21
CA SER A 10 -9.97 6.28 8.99
C SER A 10 -9.17 5.73 10.17
N SER A 11 -8.52 6.59 10.96
CA SER A 11 -7.82 6.22 12.19
C SER A 11 -8.73 5.57 13.24
N ARG A 12 -9.99 5.99 13.33
CA ARG A 12 -11.00 5.42 14.24
C ARG A 12 -11.46 4.02 13.85
N ARG A 13 -11.10 3.55 12.64
CA ARG A 13 -11.33 2.18 12.16
C ARG A 13 -10.08 1.29 12.26
N GLY A 14 -9.07 1.73 13.02
CA GLY A 14 -7.80 1.00 13.18
C GLY A 14 -6.92 1.01 11.93
N LYS A 15 -7.16 1.92 10.97
CA LYS A 15 -6.35 2.04 9.75
C LYS A 15 -5.30 3.12 9.94
N ALA A 16 -4.03 2.77 9.69
CA ALA A 16 -2.94 3.72 9.58
C ALA A 16 -2.71 4.11 8.10
N ALA A 17 -2.21 5.33 7.88
CA ALA A 17 -1.84 5.81 6.55
C ALA A 17 -0.33 5.99 6.48
N ILE A 18 0.26 5.58 5.35
CA ILE A 18 1.65 5.85 5.02
C ILE A 18 1.64 6.72 3.76
N THR A 19 2.31 7.87 3.80
CA THR A 19 2.38 8.80 2.67
C THR A 19 3.80 8.81 2.11
N PHE A 20 3.92 8.65 0.79
CA PHE A 20 5.19 8.73 0.08
C PHE A 20 5.14 9.88 -0.93
N PHE A 21 6.14 10.75 -0.87
CA PHE A 21 6.35 11.77 -1.90
C PHE A 21 7.35 11.24 -2.92
N VAL A 22 6.93 11.19 -4.18
CA VAL A 22 7.75 10.75 -5.30
C VAL A 22 7.73 11.82 -6.39
N LYS A 23 8.73 11.78 -7.27
CA LYS A 23 8.74 12.65 -8.45
C LYS A 23 7.51 12.35 -9.33
N PRO A 24 6.91 13.34 -10.01
CA PRO A 24 5.69 13.15 -10.81
C PRO A 24 5.80 12.00 -11.83
N GLU A 25 6.94 11.90 -12.51
CA GLU A 25 7.24 10.87 -13.51
C GLU A 25 7.31 9.45 -12.92
N ALA A 26 7.62 9.33 -11.62
CA ALA A 26 7.74 8.03 -10.97
C ALA A 26 6.38 7.37 -10.73
N LYS A 27 5.27 8.12 -10.67
CA LYS A 27 3.95 7.55 -10.38
C LYS A 27 3.54 6.49 -11.41
N ALA A 28 3.65 6.82 -12.69
CA ALA A 28 3.30 5.90 -13.78
C ALA A 28 4.21 4.66 -13.78
N ALA A 29 5.51 4.86 -13.57
CA ALA A 29 6.49 3.77 -13.50
C ALA A 29 6.21 2.81 -12.32
N ILE A 30 5.90 3.36 -11.14
CA ILE A 30 5.53 2.56 -9.96
C ILE A 30 4.27 1.74 -10.24
N ARG A 31 3.25 2.35 -10.87
CA ARG A 31 2.02 1.64 -11.21
C ARG A 31 2.27 0.47 -12.17
N ALA A 32 3.06 0.71 -13.22
CA ALA A 32 3.41 -0.32 -14.18
C ALA A 32 4.17 -1.47 -13.50
N ALA A 33 5.22 -1.15 -12.73
CA ALA A 33 6.02 -2.16 -12.02
C ALA A 33 5.19 -3.00 -11.02
N LEU A 34 4.24 -2.37 -10.31
CA LEU A 34 3.34 -3.09 -9.40
C LEU A 34 2.39 -4.04 -10.14
N ALA A 35 1.87 -3.62 -11.30
CA ALA A 35 1.02 -4.45 -12.15
C ALA A 35 1.81 -5.61 -12.76
N ASP A 36 3.00 -5.34 -13.31
CA ASP A 36 3.89 -6.34 -13.91
C ASP A 36 4.36 -7.38 -12.90
N GLY A 37 4.60 -6.96 -11.66
CA GLY A 37 4.95 -7.84 -10.54
C GLY A 37 3.77 -8.62 -9.96
N GLY A 38 2.54 -8.42 -10.45
CA GLY A 38 1.35 -9.13 -9.95
C GLY A 38 0.89 -8.67 -8.56
N TYR A 39 1.31 -7.48 -8.10
CA TYR A 39 1.01 -7.00 -6.74
C TYR A 39 -0.41 -6.43 -6.57
N GLY A 40 -1.18 -6.26 -7.65
CA GLY A 40 -2.57 -5.81 -7.59
C GLY A 40 -2.92 -4.76 -8.64
N THR A 41 -4.14 -4.24 -8.56
CA THR A 41 -4.70 -3.32 -9.58
C THR A 41 -4.72 -1.85 -9.15
N SER A 42 -4.48 -1.59 -7.86
CA SER A 42 -4.42 -0.25 -7.26
C SER A 42 -3.07 0.02 -6.59
N TYR A 43 -2.68 1.29 -6.47
CA TYR A 43 -1.44 1.67 -5.78
C TYR A 43 -1.42 1.21 -4.33
N GLN A 44 -2.54 1.35 -3.63
CA GLN A 44 -2.62 0.98 -2.22
C GLN A 44 -2.41 -0.53 -2.03
N GLU A 45 -3.16 -1.35 -2.78
CA GLU A 45 -3.02 -2.80 -2.74
C GLU A 45 -1.61 -3.23 -3.15
N GLY A 46 -1.11 -2.70 -4.27
CA GLY A 46 0.22 -3.02 -4.79
C GLY A 46 1.34 -2.73 -3.81
N ILE A 47 1.34 -1.53 -3.22
CA ILE A 47 2.36 -1.15 -2.23
C ILE A 47 2.24 -2.00 -0.97
N VAL A 48 1.03 -2.28 -0.48
CA VAL A 48 0.84 -3.12 0.72
C VAL A 48 1.35 -4.54 0.48
N ASN A 49 1.04 -5.14 -0.68
CA ASN A 49 1.49 -6.48 -1.03
C ASN A 49 3.02 -6.55 -1.19
N LEU A 50 3.61 -5.55 -1.84
CA LEU A 50 5.07 -5.43 -1.96
C LEU A 50 5.74 -5.33 -0.58
N LEU A 51 5.22 -4.48 0.31
CA LEU A 51 5.77 -4.33 1.66
C LEU A 51 5.66 -5.64 2.46
N ASN A 52 4.52 -6.34 2.37
CA ASN A 52 4.35 -7.64 3.02
C ASN A 52 5.34 -8.68 2.50
N GLU A 53 5.59 -8.71 1.18
CA GLU A 53 6.57 -9.61 0.60
C GLU A 53 7.99 -9.29 1.11
N LEU A 54 8.39 -8.02 1.11
CA LEU A 54 9.70 -7.59 1.59
C LEU A 54 9.91 -7.95 3.08
N LEU A 55 8.89 -7.72 3.91
CA LEU A 55 8.91 -8.11 5.32
C LEU A 55 9.02 -9.62 5.50
N SER A 56 8.29 -10.41 4.70
CA SER A 56 8.36 -11.88 4.74
C SER A 56 9.74 -12.42 4.34
N ARG A 57 10.39 -11.77 3.36
CA ARG A 57 11.75 -12.11 2.92
C ARG A 57 12.78 -11.74 3.99
N GLN A 58 12.59 -10.60 4.66
CA GLN A 58 13.47 -10.16 5.75
C GLN A 58 13.37 -11.10 6.97
N GLN A 59 12.16 -11.52 7.35
CA GLN A 59 11.95 -12.46 8.46
C GLN A 59 12.48 -13.87 8.19
N ARG A 60 12.68 -14.26 6.92
CA ARG A 60 13.36 -15.51 6.56
C ARG A 60 14.88 -15.47 6.76
N LYS A 61 15.45 -14.35 7.19
CA LYS A 61 16.85 -14.26 7.66
C LYS A 61 16.95 -14.48 9.18
N THR A 62 16.42 -15.58 9.69
CA THR A 62 17.05 -16.21 10.86
C THR A 62 18.24 -16.98 10.32
N LEU A 63 19.38 -16.29 10.21
CA LEU A 63 20.66 -16.96 10.04
C LEU A 63 20.87 -17.80 11.30
N VAL A 64 20.97 -19.11 11.11
CA VAL A 64 21.52 -20.07 12.08
C VAL A 64 22.89 -19.57 12.54
#